data_AF-A0A2V8DKQ4-F1
#
_entry.id   AF-A0A2V8DKQ4-F1
#
_cell.length_a   1.000
_cell.length_b   1.000
_cell.length_c   1.000
_cell.angle_alpha   90.00
_cell.angle_beta   90.00
_cell.angle_gamma   90.00
#
_symmetry.space_group_name_H-M   'P 1'
#
loop_
_entity.id
_entity.type
_entity.pdbx_description
1 polymer ?
#
loop_
_entity_poly.entity_id
_entity_poly.type
_entity_poly.pdbx_seq_one_letter_code
_entity_poly.pdbx_strand_id
1 'polypeptide(L)'
;MLIDGQLRGTTPIVLLMKPGAHTMVVRSGLDERMVPLTVAAGAEVAQYFEMKAPEPVVVAGRMSVVTDPAGAHVSIDGRPVGISPVTAVELTAAQHKVTVTSETGSAERTVTVEAGATTSVVFSLPKVVAPFAGWLAVSAPFDVQIMEGTDVIGSGGASKVMLAAGRHEVLLVNRTLEYEETRKIDVTPGKVTSVRVEPPRAMLSANARPWADVWVDGTSVGQTPISNLAVAIGTHQVLFRHPQLGERRESVVVNAKGPNRVAADFSK
;
A
#
# COMPACT_ATOMS: atom_id res chain seq x y z
N MET A 1 29.44 51.82 -34.32
CA MET A 1 29.08 53.09 -34.98
C MET A 1 29.84 53.21 -36.28
N LEU A 2 29.15 53.53 -37.37
CA LEU A 2 29.76 53.82 -38.66
C LEU A 2 29.53 55.30 -39.00
N ILE A 3 30.51 55.92 -39.63
CA ILE A 3 30.40 57.25 -40.24
C ILE A 3 30.80 57.12 -41.69
N ASP A 4 29.92 57.55 -42.61
CA ASP A 4 30.09 57.42 -44.06
C ASP A 4 30.44 55.98 -44.49
N GLY A 5 29.77 55.01 -43.85
CA GLY A 5 29.99 53.58 -44.10
C GLY A 5 31.27 53.00 -43.48
N GLN A 6 32.14 53.80 -42.86
CA GLN A 6 33.34 53.31 -42.18
C GLN A 6 33.09 53.10 -40.68
N LEU A 7 33.47 51.92 -40.16
CA LEU A 7 33.39 51.64 -38.72
C LEU A 7 34.34 52.55 -37.93
N ARG A 8 33.79 53.31 -36.99
CA ARG A 8 34.54 54.28 -36.16
C ARG A 8 34.67 53.88 -34.69
N GLY A 9 34.01 52.81 -34.24
CA GLY A 9 34.09 52.31 -32.86
C GLY A 9 32.73 52.19 -32.17
N THR A 10 32.73 52.15 -30.84
CA THR A 10 31.54 52.02 -29.98
C THR A 10 31.28 53.32 -29.23
N THR A 11 30.01 53.66 -28.99
CA THR A 11 29.61 54.81 -28.16
C THR A 11 29.87 54.52 -26.67
N PRO A 12 30.15 55.54 -25.81
CA PRO A 12 30.37 56.95 -26.16
C PRO A 12 31.69 57.15 -26.91
N ILE A 13 31.69 57.99 -27.94
CA ILE A 13 32.88 58.27 -28.76
C ILE A 13 32.89 59.73 -29.22
N VAL A 14 34.08 60.33 -29.20
CA VAL A 14 34.34 61.66 -29.75
C VAL A 14 35.18 61.51 -31.00
N LEU A 15 34.77 62.12 -32.10
CA LEU A 15 35.44 62.04 -33.39
C LEU A 15 35.68 63.43 -33.97
N LEU A 16 36.88 63.65 -34.51
CA LEU A 16 37.15 64.82 -35.33
C LEU A 16 36.64 64.58 -36.76
N MET A 17 35.73 65.44 -37.21
CA MET A 17 35.06 65.33 -38.50
C MET A 17 35.43 66.51 -39.41
N LYS A 18 35.47 66.28 -40.72
CA LYS A 18 35.60 67.39 -41.68
C LYS A 18 34.28 68.19 -41.69
N PRO A 19 34.31 69.50 -41.97
CA PRO A 19 33.08 70.24 -42.19
C PRO A 19 32.34 69.69 -43.41
N GLY A 20 31.02 69.48 -43.30
CA GLY A 20 30.19 68.93 -44.37
C GLY A 20 29.07 68.02 -43.88
N ALA A 21 28.35 67.44 -44.85
CA ALA A 21 27.33 66.44 -44.60
C ALA A 21 27.95 65.04 -44.49
N HIS A 22 27.53 64.29 -43.48
CA HIS A 22 27.97 62.96 -43.13
C HIS A 22 26.77 62.07 -42.84
N THR A 23 26.91 60.77 -43.01
CA THR A 23 25.90 59.79 -42.60
C THR A 23 26.42 58.98 -41.43
N MET A 24 25.73 59.03 -40.29
CA MET A 24 26.05 58.24 -39.12
C MET A 24 25.11 57.04 -39.01
N VAL A 25 25.66 55.88 -38.67
CA VAL A 25 24.92 54.67 -38.39
C VAL A 25 25.29 54.16 -37.00
N VAL A 26 24.31 54.05 -36.12
CA VAL A 26 24.45 53.47 -34.77
C VAL A 26 23.74 52.12 -34.76
N ARG A 27 24.42 51.08 -34.26
CA ARG A 27 23.91 49.71 -34.17
C ARG A 27 23.97 49.23 -32.73
N SER A 28 22.92 48.57 -32.27
CA SER A 28 22.83 47.88 -30.98
C SER A 28 22.04 46.57 -31.15
N GLY A 29 22.73 45.42 -31.17
CA GLY A 29 22.09 44.15 -31.55
C GLY A 29 21.54 44.21 -32.97
N LEU A 30 20.23 43.96 -33.13
CA LEU A 30 19.51 44.05 -34.41
C LEU A 30 18.99 45.47 -34.72
N ASP A 31 19.01 46.39 -33.75
CA ASP A 31 18.55 47.76 -33.97
C ASP A 31 19.64 48.60 -34.66
N GLU A 32 19.28 49.20 -35.80
CA GLU A 32 20.12 50.11 -36.57
C GLU A 32 19.40 51.45 -36.78
N ARG A 33 20.10 52.55 -36.52
CA ARG A 33 19.61 53.90 -36.82
C ARG A 33 20.60 54.62 -37.71
N MET A 34 20.10 55.12 -38.83
CA MET A 34 20.84 55.98 -39.75
C MET A 34 20.42 57.43 -39.55
N VAL A 35 21.38 58.32 -39.37
CA VAL A 35 21.16 59.72 -39.04
C VAL A 35 22.06 60.58 -39.92
N PRO A 36 21.50 61.47 -40.75
CA PRO A 36 22.28 62.48 -41.44
C PRO A 36 22.81 63.51 -40.43
N LEU A 37 24.08 63.87 -40.56
CA LEU A 37 24.78 64.81 -39.70
C LEU A 37 25.42 65.89 -40.56
N THR A 38 25.19 67.17 -40.24
CA THR A 38 25.90 68.28 -40.88
C THR A 38 26.83 68.93 -39.86
N VAL A 39 28.13 68.90 -40.11
CA VAL A 39 29.16 69.47 -39.23
C VAL A 39 29.68 70.77 -39.84
N ALA A 40 29.57 71.88 -39.11
CA ALA A 40 30.18 73.15 -39.52
C ALA A 40 31.63 73.27 -39.02
N ALA A 41 32.44 74.13 -39.65
CA ALA A 41 33.83 74.34 -39.24
C ALA A 41 33.92 74.88 -37.81
N GLY A 42 34.66 74.18 -36.95
CA GLY A 42 34.83 74.52 -35.54
C GLY A 42 33.62 74.24 -34.65
N ALA A 43 32.54 73.63 -35.19
CA ALA A 43 31.36 73.28 -34.41
C ALA A 43 31.53 71.93 -33.71
N GLU A 44 31.00 71.83 -32.50
CA GLU A 44 30.84 70.58 -31.78
C GLU A 44 29.38 70.12 -31.91
N VAL A 45 29.18 68.88 -32.37
CA VAL A 45 27.84 68.30 -32.54
C VAL A 45 27.73 67.04 -31.71
N ALA A 46 26.83 67.05 -30.73
CA ALA A 46 26.51 65.90 -29.89
C ALA A 46 25.17 65.30 -30.32
N GLN A 47 25.10 63.97 -30.39
CA GLN A 47 23.88 63.22 -30.69
C GLN A 47 23.68 62.15 -29.63
N TYR A 48 22.48 62.08 -29.09
CA TYR A 48 22.08 61.09 -28.08
C TYR A 48 21.10 60.11 -28.70
N PHE A 49 21.35 58.82 -28.50
CA PHE A 49 20.54 57.75 -29.05
C PHE A 49 19.98 56.89 -27.93
N GLU A 50 18.66 56.90 -27.78
CA GLU A 50 17.94 55.85 -27.07
C GLU A 50 17.80 54.64 -27.99
N MET A 51 18.53 53.56 -27.69
CA MET A 51 18.44 52.27 -28.37
C MET A 51 17.65 51.30 -27.49
N LYS A 52 16.89 50.35 -28.09
CA LYS A 52 16.21 49.32 -27.31
C LYS A 52 17.29 48.44 -26.66
N ALA A 53 17.18 48.22 -25.35
CA ALA A 53 18.03 47.23 -24.69
C ALA A 53 17.72 45.85 -25.29
N PRO A 54 18.74 45.03 -25.61
CA PRO A 54 18.48 43.65 -26.02
C PRO A 54 17.69 42.94 -24.92
N GLU A 55 16.61 42.25 -25.29
CA GLU A 55 15.84 41.44 -24.36
C GLU A 55 16.74 40.33 -23.80
N PRO A 56 16.81 40.13 -22.47
CA PRO A 56 17.62 39.07 -21.90
C PRO A 56 17.10 37.73 -22.40
N VAL A 57 17.97 36.98 -23.08
CA VAL A 57 17.66 35.62 -23.51
C VAL A 57 17.52 34.78 -22.25
N VAL A 58 16.28 34.39 -21.93
CA VAL A 58 15.99 33.49 -20.82
C VAL A 58 16.55 32.13 -21.19
N VAL A 59 17.73 31.79 -20.68
CA VAL A 59 18.32 30.49 -20.96
C VAL A 59 17.58 29.44 -20.14
N ALA A 60 16.83 28.57 -20.82
CA ALA A 60 16.09 27.50 -20.18
C ALA A 60 17.01 26.32 -19.84
N GLY A 61 16.72 25.65 -18.72
CA GLY A 61 17.16 24.30 -18.41
C GLY A 61 15.97 23.34 -18.42
N ARG A 62 16.23 22.07 -18.14
CA ARG A 62 15.20 21.02 -18.06
C ARG A 62 15.21 20.36 -16.69
N MET A 63 14.05 19.93 -16.21
CA MET A 63 13.91 19.15 -14.99
C MET A 63 13.19 17.81 -15.23
N SER A 64 13.69 16.75 -14.58
CA SER A 64 13.02 15.46 -14.44
C SER A 64 12.72 15.18 -12.97
N VAL A 65 11.48 14.80 -12.66
CA VAL A 65 11.02 14.52 -11.30
C VAL A 65 10.49 13.09 -11.23
N VAL A 66 11.07 12.29 -10.34
CA VAL A 66 10.68 10.90 -10.10
C VAL A 66 10.29 10.74 -8.62
N THR A 67 9.24 9.97 -8.34
CA THR A 67 8.91 9.58 -6.97
C THR A 67 8.95 8.06 -6.78
N ASP A 68 9.28 7.63 -5.57
CA ASP A 68 9.12 6.24 -5.11
C ASP A 68 8.23 6.22 -3.85
N PRO A 69 7.00 5.67 -3.92
CA PRO A 69 6.36 5.07 -5.10
C PRO A 69 6.09 6.09 -6.22
N ALA A 70 6.01 5.62 -7.47
CA ALA A 70 5.58 6.44 -8.60
C ALA A 70 4.09 6.82 -8.48
N GLY A 71 3.65 7.86 -9.19
CA GLY A 71 2.25 8.27 -9.20
C GLY A 71 1.90 9.46 -8.30
N ALA A 72 2.90 10.14 -7.70
CA ALA A 72 2.64 11.37 -6.97
C ALA A 72 2.38 12.55 -7.92
N HIS A 73 1.43 13.43 -7.56
CA HIS A 73 1.22 14.71 -8.23
C HIS A 73 2.43 15.61 -8.01
N VAL A 74 2.91 16.24 -9.08
CA VAL A 74 4.07 17.14 -9.07
C VAL A 74 3.60 18.57 -9.35
N SER A 75 4.06 19.51 -8.53
CA SER A 75 3.96 20.94 -8.81
C SER A 75 5.34 21.60 -8.71
N ILE A 76 5.56 22.60 -9.56
CA ILE A 76 6.78 23.41 -9.62
C ILE A 76 6.37 24.87 -9.47
N ASP A 77 6.93 25.55 -8.47
CA ASP A 77 6.56 26.91 -8.06
C ASP A 77 5.05 27.11 -7.84
N GLY A 78 4.42 26.07 -7.30
CA GLY A 78 2.98 26.03 -7.05
C GLY A 78 2.12 25.75 -8.30
N ARG A 79 2.71 25.62 -9.49
CA ARG A 79 1.99 25.23 -10.71
C ARG A 79 2.00 23.71 -10.89
N PRO A 80 0.85 23.04 -11.07
CA PRO A 80 0.80 21.62 -11.33
C PRO A 80 1.41 21.30 -12.70
N VAL A 81 2.32 20.34 -12.75
CA VAL A 81 3.00 19.92 -13.99
C VAL A 81 2.62 18.51 -14.45
N GLY A 82 2.09 17.67 -13.56
CA GLY A 82 1.60 16.34 -13.91
C GLY A 82 1.75 15.31 -12.79
N ILE A 83 1.76 14.04 -13.17
CA ILE A 83 1.97 12.89 -12.27
C ILE A 83 3.35 12.32 -12.56
N SER A 84 4.12 12.08 -11.51
CA SER A 84 5.47 11.50 -11.59
C SER A 84 5.45 10.05 -12.12
N PRO A 85 6.43 9.65 -12.95
CA PRO A 85 7.57 10.45 -13.42
C PRO A 85 7.19 11.55 -14.43
N VAL A 86 7.67 12.77 -14.20
CA VAL A 86 7.55 13.89 -15.14
C VAL A 86 8.93 14.18 -15.72
N THR A 87 9.07 14.17 -17.04
CA THR A 87 10.37 14.31 -17.72
C THR A 87 10.46 15.59 -18.54
N ALA A 88 11.65 16.19 -18.55
CA ALA A 88 12.03 17.28 -19.45
C ALA A 88 11.13 18.53 -19.37
N VAL A 89 10.73 18.93 -18.16
CA VAL A 89 10.02 20.20 -17.95
C VAL A 89 10.99 21.35 -18.21
N GLU A 90 10.70 22.20 -19.18
CA GLU A 90 11.51 23.39 -19.48
C GLU A 90 11.24 24.50 -18.44
N LEU A 91 12.30 24.98 -17.81
CA LEU A 91 12.26 25.96 -16.73
C LEU A 91 13.36 26.99 -16.92
N THR A 92 13.18 28.18 -16.35
CA THR A 92 14.24 29.19 -16.31
C THR A 92 15.45 28.67 -15.53
N ALA A 93 16.67 29.10 -15.89
CA ALA A 93 17.84 28.79 -15.08
C ALA A 93 17.79 29.56 -13.74
N ALA A 94 17.17 28.96 -12.72
CA ALA A 94 16.96 29.53 -11.40
C ALA A 94 16.69 28.42 -10.36
N GLN A 95 16.50 28.83 -9.09
CA GLN A 95 15.94 27.93 -8.09
C GLN A 95 14.42 27.80 -8.27
N HIS A 96 13.95 26.57 -8.32
CA HIS A 96 12.55 26.21 -8.44
C HIS A 96 12.12 25.37 -7.24
N LYS A 97 10.93 25.63 -6.71
CA LYS A 97 10.35 24.87 -5.60
C LYS A 97 9.52 23.73 -6.15
N VAL A 98 9.93 22.49 -5.86
CA VAL A 98 9.25 21.28 -6.32
C VAL A 98 8.51 20.65 -5.15
N THR A 99 7.20 20.51 -5.29
CA THR A 99 6.34 19.83 -4.31
C THR A 99 5.77 18.58 -4.96
N VAL A 100 5.84 17.45 -4.26
CA VAL A 100 5.20 16.19 -4.66
C VAL A 100 4.21 15.76 -3.61
N THR A 101 3.04 15.30 -4.04
CA THR A 101 1.94 14.91 -3.15
C THR A 101 1.29 13.62 -3.62
N SER A 102 1.04 12.71 -2.69
CA SER A 102 0.32 11.45 -2.88
C SER A 102 -0.71 11.27 -1.76
N GLU A 103 -1.50 10.21 -1.80
CA GLU A 103 -2.45 9.88 -0.73
C GLU A 103 -1.79 9.65 0.63
N THR A 104 -0.51 9.22 0.65
CA THR A 104 0.21 8.84 1.87
C THR A 104 1.09 9.93 2.44
N GLY A 105 1.27 11.03 1.73
CA GLY A 105 2.16 12.09 2.16
C GLY A 105 2.59 13.04 1.05
N SER A 106 3.32 14.06 1.47
CA SER A 106 3.90 15.08 0.61
C SER A 106 5.36 15.36 0.97
N ALA A 107 6.11 15.87 0.02
CA ALA A 107 7.48 16.32 0.21
C ALA A 107 7.76 17.55 -0.67
N GLU A 108 8.65 18.42 -0.21
CA GLU A 108 9.02 19.65 -0.91
C GLU A 108 10.55 19.82 -0.92
N ARG A 109 11.11 20.29 -2.04
CA ARG A 109 12.53 20.66 -2.17
C ARG A 109 12.71 21.85 -3.09
N THR A 110 13.65 22.71 -2.75
CA THR A 110 14.17 23.73 -3.67
C THR A 110 15.29 23.13 -4.51
N VAL A 111 15.20 23.28 -5.83
CA VAL A 111 16.09 22.66 -6.81
C VAL A 111 16.63 23.74 -7.74
N THR A 112 17.95 23.82 -7.87
CA THR A 112 18.59 24.72 -8.84
C THR A 112 18.58 24.08 -10.24
N VAL A 113 18.02 24.79 -11.22
CA VAL A 113 18.08 24.44 -12.64
C VAL A 113 19.16 25.29 -13.30
N GLU A 114 20.09 24.63 -13.99
CA GLU A 114 21.14 25.30 -14.74
C GLU A 114 20.77 25.44 -16.22
N ALA A 115 21.25 26.52 -16.83
CA ALA A 115 21.07 26.82 -18.25
C ALA A 115 21.59 25.68 -19.14
N GLY A 116 20.74 25.17 -20.04
CA GLY A 116 21.09 24.12 -21.00
C GLY A 116 21.31 22.72 -20.40
N ALA A 117 21.19 22.55 -19.08
CA ALA A 117 21.36 21.28 -18.40
C ALA A 117 20.00 20.61 -18.11
N THR A 118 20.02 19.30 -17.85
CA THR A 118 18.86 18.56 -17.33
C THR A 118 19.11 18.16 -15.89
N THR A 119 18.38 18.75 -14.94
CA THR A 119 18.44 18.40 -13.52
C THR A 119 17.44 17.28 -13.23
N SER A 120 17.88 16.22 -12.55
CA SER A 120 17.01 15.11 -12.13
C SER A 120 16.86 15.07 -10.61
N VAL A 121 15.63 14.93 -10.13
CA VAL A 121 15.32 14.92 -8.69
C VAL A 121 14.44 13.73 -8.36
N VAL A 122 14.80 13.02 -7.29
CA VAL A 122 14.06 11.86 -6.78
C VAL A 122 13.50 12.16 -5.40
N PHE A 123 12.21 11.90 -5.22
CA PHE A 123 11.54 11.96 -3.92
C PHE A 123 11.17 10.56 -3.45
N SER A 124 11.35 10.31 -2.16
CA SER A 124 10.83 9.13 -1.49
C SER A 124 9.65 9.54 -0.63
N LEU A 125 8.49 8.92 -0.88
CA LEU A 125 7.27 9.12 -0.12
C LEU A 125 6.95 7.87 0.70
N PRO A 126 6.18 7.97 1.79
CA PRO A 126 5.71 6.79 2.51
C PRO A 126 4.93 5.86 1.57
N LYS A 127 5.27 4.56 1.57
CA LYS A 127 4.55 3.57 0.77
C LYS A 127 3.29 3.12 1.51
N VAL A 128 2.14 3.04 0.84
CA VAL A 128 1.05 2.19 1.35
C VAL A 128 1.53 0.76 1.19
N VAL A 129 1.93 0.15 2.30
CA VAL A 129 2.05 -1.30 2.32
C VAL A 129 0.62 -1.79 2.45
N ALA A 130 0.05 -2.36 1.38
CA ALA A 130 -1.23 -3.06 1.50
C ALA A 130 -1.14 -4.01 2.70
N PRO A 131 -2.17 -4.13 3.56
CA PRO A 131 -2.13 -5.05 4.67
C PRO A 131 -1.86 -6.43 4.07
N PHE A 132 -0.65 -6.94 4.25
CA PHE A 132 -0.30 -8.21 3.66
C PHE A 132 -1.21 -9.25 4.34
N ALA A 133 -2.09 -9.89 3.58
CA ALA A 133 -2.92 -10.92 4.16
C ALA A 133 -2.07 -12.17 4.45
N GLY A 134 -2.44 -12.91 5.49
CA GLY A 134 -2.01 -14.27 5.72
C GLY A 134 -3.21 -15.21 5.73
N TRP A 135 -2.95 -16.48 5.99
CA TRP A 135 -3.98 -17.52 6.03
C TRP A 135 -4.05 -18.14 7.42
N LEU A 136 -5.26 -18.39 7.91
CA LEU A 136 -5.53 -19.23 9.06
C LEU A 136 -6.06 -20.59 8.60
N ALA A 137 -5.46 -21.67 9.07
CA ALA A 137 -5.99 -23.02 8.91
C ALA A 137 -6.31 -23.62 10.28
N VAL A 138 -7.57 -23.99 10.50
CA VAL A 138 -8.01 -24.61 11.76
C VAL A 138 -8.33 -26.08 11.53
N SER A 139 -7.62 -26.98 12.22
CA SER A 139 -7.88 -28.42 12.19
C SER A 139 -8.57 -28.85 13.47
N ALA A 140 -9.73 -29.50 13.36
CA ALA A 140 -10.49 -30.06 14.47
C ALA A 140 -11.10 -31.41 14.04
N PRO A 141 -11.35 -32.36 14.97
CA PRO A 141 -12.00 -33.63 14.65
C PRO A 141 -13.54 -33.53 14.61
N PHE A 142 -14.08 -32.31 14.72
CA PHE A 142 -15.48 -31.97 14.54
C PHE A 142 -15.57 -30.65 13.78
N ASP A 143 -16.73 -30.34 13.21
CA ASP A 143 -16.94 -29.08 12.49
C ASP A 143 -16.77 -27.88 13.43
N VAL A 144 -16.03 -26.87 13.01
CA VAL A 144 -15.81 -25.65 13.78
C VAL A 144 -16.17 -24.45 12.92
N GLN A 145 -16.95 -23.52 13.45
CA GLN A 145 -17.08 -22.17 12.89
C GLN A 145 -16.00 -21.27 13.47
N ILE A 146 -15.39 -20.46 12.62
CA ILE A 146 -14.37 -19.49 12.99
C ILE A 146 -15.02 -18.12 12.92
N MET A 147 -15.00 -17.39 14.02
CA MET A 147 -15.58 -16.05 14.13
C MET A 147 -14.54 -15.02 14.57
N GLU A 148 -14.66 -13.79 14.11
CA GLU A 148 -13.93 -12.63 14.62
C GLU A 148 -14.95 -11.59 15.09
N GLY A 149 -14.97 -11.31 16.39
CA GLY A 149 -16.09 -10.58 17.00
C GLY A 149 -17.42 -11.34 16.82
N THR A 150 -18.36 -10.73 16.09
CA THR A 150 -19.68 -11.33 15.79
C THR A 150 -19.74 -12.03 14.42
N ASP A 151 -18.73 -11.83 13.58
CA ASP A 151 -18.79 -12.19 12.18
C ASP A 151 -18.22 -13.60 11.96
N VAL A 152 -18.95 -14.44 11.22
CA VAL A 152 -18.46 -15.75 10.80
C VAL A 152 -17.51 -15.55 9.62
N ILE A 153 -16.22 -15.70 9.88
CA ILE A 153 -15.14 -15.49 8.89
C ILE A 153 -14.76 -16.78 8.16
N GLY A 154 -15.17 -17.93 8.67
CA GLY A 154 -15.00 -19.20 7.97
C GLY A 154 -15.40 -20.42 8.79
N SER A 155 -15.03 -21.59 8.27
CA SER A 155 -15.18 -22.88 8.93
C SER A 155 -13.86 -23.63 8.95
N GLY A 156 -13.63 -24.39 10.02
CA GLY A 156 -12.48 -25.26 10.21
C GLY A 156 -12.53 -26.51 9.33
N GLY A 157 -11.39 -27.18 9.19
CA GLY A 157 -11.17 -28.34 8.33
C GLY A 157 -10.02 -28.11 7.34
N ALA A 158 -10.21 -28.52 6.09
CA ALA A 158 -9.23 -28.35 5.01
C ALA A 158 -9.16 -26.92 4.43
N SER A 159 -10.08 -26.04 4.83
CA SER A 159 -10.21 -24.68 4.30
C SER A 159 -9.25 -23.70 5.00
N LYS A 160 -8.72 -22.77 4.21
CA LYS A 160 -7.90 -21.65 4.70
C LYS A 160 -8.74 -20.38 4.71
N VAL A 161 -8.72 -19.65 5.82
CA VAL A 161 -9.38 -18.34 5.96
C VAL A 161 -8.35 -17.25 5.77
N MET A 162 -8.61 -16.29 4.89
CA MET A 162 -7.71 -15.15 4.69
C MET A 162 -7.97 -14.09 5.76
N LEU A 163 -6.92 -13.62 6.42
CA LEU A 163 -6.98 -12.57 7.43
C LEU A 163 -5.91 -11.52 7.14
N ALA A 164 -6.12 -10.29 7.60
CA ALA A 164 -5.07 -9.29 7.61
C ALA A 164 -3.84 -9.81 8.37
N ALA A 165 -2.63 -9.36 8.04
CA ALA A 165 -1.50 -9.65 8.91
C ALA A 165 -1.63 -8.87 10.22
N GLY A 166 -1.18 -9.50 11.30
CA GLY A 166 -1.23 -8.93 12.63
C GLY A 166 -1.82 -9.89 13.64
N ARG A 167 -2.18 -9.35 14.80
CA ARG A 167 -2.77 -10.11 15.89
C ARG A 167 -4.28 -10.18 15.71
N HIS A 168 -4.82 -11.38 15.80
CA HIS A 168 -6.26 -11.65 15.76
C HIS A 168 -6.68 -12.41 17.01
N GLU A 169 -7.92 -12.19 17.44
CA GLU A 169 -8.59 -12.99 18.45
C GLU A 169 -9.80 -13.63 17.79
N VAL A 170 -9.72 -14.94 17.58
CA VAL A 170 -10.75 -15.72 16.90
C VAL A 170 -11.51 -16.57 17.89
N LEU A 171 -12.82 -16.67 17.69
CA LEU A 171 -13.70 -17.55 18.44
C LEU A 171 -14.00 -18.80 17.61
N LEU A 172 -13.68 -19.96 18.18
CA LEU A 172 -13.93 -21.27 17.58
C LEU A 172 -15.19 -21.86 18.20
N VAL A 173 -16.23 -22.09 17.39
CA VAL A 173 -17.57 -22.46 17.88
C VAL A 173 -18.05 -23.74 17.22
N ASN A 174 -18.59 -24.67 18.02
CA ASN A 174 -19.52 -25.69 17.54
C ASN A 174 -20.76 -25.66 18.43
N ARG A 175 -21.87 -25.15 17.88
CA ARG A 175 -23.13 -24.98 18.63
C ARG A 175 -23.77 -26.32 19.02
N THR A 176 -23.65 -27.34 18.18
CA THR A 176 -24.21 -28.68 18.45
C THR A 176 -23.49 -29.36 19.62
N LEU A 177 -22.17 -29.20 19.70
CA LEU A 177 -21.35 -29.75 20.78
C LEU A 177 -21.28 -28.81 21.99
N GLU A 178 -21.91 -27.63 21.91
CA GLU A 178 -21.81 -26.55 22.89
C GLU A 178 -20.35 -26.18 23.22
N TYR A 179 -19.50 -26.24 22.19
CA TYR A 179 -18.09 -25.93 22.25
C TYR A 179 -17.85 -24.48 21.86
N GLU A 180 -17.04 -23.80 22.68
CA GLU A 180 -16.59 -22.45 22.43
C GLU A 180 -15.18 -22.28 22.98
N GLU A 181 -14.26 -21.78 22.16
CA GLU A 181 -12.88 -21.51 22.57
C GLU A 181 -12.34 -20.25 21.87
N THR A 182 -11.82 -19.31 22.65
CA THR A 182 -11.13 -18.13 22.13
C THR A 182 -9.65 -18.42 21.93
N ARG A 183 -9.12 -18.10 20.74
CA ARG A 183 -7.70 -18.24 20.39
C ARG A 183 -7.13 -16.92 19.93
N LYS A 184 -6.00 -16.52 20.54
CA LYS A 184 -5.18 -15.41 20.07
C LYS A 184 -4.12 -15.94 19.11
N ILE A 185 -4.07 -15.40 17.91
CA ILE A 185 -3.16 -15.82 16.85
C ILE A 185 -2.44 -14.61 16.25
N ASP A 186 -1.21 -14.81 15.81
CA ASP A 186 -0.49 -13.84 15.01
C ASP A 186 -0.43 -14.35 13.55
N VAL A 187 -1.07 -13.61 12.65
CA VAL A 187 -1.13 -13.90 11.21
C VAL A 187 0.06 -13.23 10.54
N THR A 188 0.93 -14.04 9.93
CA THR A 188 2.11 -13.55 9.21
C THR A 188 1.79 -13.35 7.72
N PRO A 189 2.18 -12.22 7.11
CA PRO A 189 2.08 -11.97 5.67
C PRO A 189 2.45 -13.16 4.80
N GLY A 190 1.54 -13.59 3.91
CA GLY A 190 1.75 -14.65 2.92
C GLY A 190 1.96 -16.06 3.48
N LYS A 191 1.91 -16.25 4.81
CA LYS A 191 2.07 -17.56 5.45
C LYS A 191 0.73 -18.12 5.92
N VAL A 192 0.73 -19.43 6.20
CA VAL A 192 -0.38 -20.11 6.85
C VAL A 192 -0.05 -20.26 8.34
N THR A 193 -0.85 -19.63 9.19
CA THR A 193 -0.90 -19.87 10.63
C THR A 193 -1.84 -21.04 10.88
N SER A 194 -1.34 -22.11 11.49
CA SER A 194 -2.11 -23.34 11.75
C SER A 194 -2.52 -23.44 13.21
N VAL A 195 -3.80 -23.68 13.47
CA VAL A 195 -4.36 -23.94 14.80
C VAL A 195 -4.94 -25.34 14.83
N ARG A 196 -4.62 -26.12 15.86
CA ARG A 196 -5.21 -27.44 16.10
C ARG A 196 -6.09 -27.37 17.34
N VAL A 197 -7.35 -27.80 17.19
CA VAL A 197 -8.30 -27.92 18.30
C VAL A 197 -8.18 -29.32 18.90
N GLU A 198 -7.99 -29.37 20.21
CA GLU A 198 -8.04 -30.60 21.00
C GLU A 198 -9.43 -30.71 21.64
N PRO A 199 -10.23 -31.75 21.33
CA PRO A 199 -11.55 -31.91 21.93
C PRO A 199 -11.45 -32.06 23.45
N PRO A 200 -12.15 -31.22 24.24
CA PRO A 200 -12.29 -31.47 25.66
C PRO A 200 -13.05 -32.78 25.90
N ARG A 201 -12.86 -33.37 27.09
CA ARG A 201 -13.60 -34.56 27.51
C ARG A 201 -14.82 -34.16 28.35
N ALA A 202 -15.94 -34.80 28.10
CA ALA A 202 -17.17 -34.69 28.88
C ALA A 202 -17.60 -36.07 29.40
N MET A 203 -18.48 -36.06 30.42
CA MET A 203 -18.99 -37.28 31.03
C MET A 203 -20.13 -37.86 30.21
N LEU A 204 -20.06 -39.16 29.91
CA LEU A 204 -21.10 -39.99 29.30
C LEU A 204 -21.56 -41.04 30.31
N SER A 205 -22.88 -41.28 30.34
CA SER A 205 -23.46 -42.42 31.05
C SER A 205 -24.06 -43.42 30.07
N ALA A 206 -23.82 -44.71 30.32
CA ALA A 206 -24.28 -45.79 29.46
C ALA A 206 -25.09 -46.81 30.27
N ASN A 207 -26.30 -47.11 29.81
CA ASN A 207 -27.21 -48.05 30.46
C ASN A 207 -27.67 -49.13 29.48
N ALA A 208 -27.99 -50.32 29.97
CA ALA A 208 -28.62 -51.34 29.15
C ALA A 208 -29.61 -52.18 29.96
N ARG A 209 -30.62 -52.72 29.28
CA ARG A 209 -31.56 -53.68 29.85
C ARG A 209 -31.75 -54.91 28.95
N PRO A 210 -31.43 -56.13 29.44
CA PRO A 210 -30.47 -56.46 30.51
C PRO A 210 -29.06 -55.87 30.27
N TRP A 211 -28.16 -56.05 31.23
CA TRP A 211 -26.79 -55.50 31.21
C TRP A 211 -26.00 -55.86 29.93
N ALA A 212 -25.04 -55.03 29.54
CA ALA A 212 -24.19 -55.32 28.38
C ALA A 212 -22.73 -54.91 28.63
N ASP A 213 -21.80 -55.60 27.97
CA ASP A 213 -20.44 -55.10 27.75
C ASP A 213 -20.52 -53.92 26.76
N VAL A 214 -19.73 -52.88 27.01
CA VAL A 214 -19.78 -51.61 26.27
C VAL A 214 -18.43 -51.30 25.63
N TRP A 215 -18.46 -50.89 24.36
CA TRP A 215 -17.33 -50.28 23.67
C TRP A 215 -17.72 -48.90 23.17
N VAL A 216 -16.81 -47.94 23.27
CA VAL A 216 -16.94 -46.61 22.66
C VAL A 216 -15.84 -46.46 21.62
N ASP A 217 -16.22 -46.22 20.37
CA ASP A 217 -15.33 -46.15 19.20
C ASP A 217 -14.36 -47.34 19.11
N GLY A 218 -14.86 -48.54 19.42
CA GLY A 218 -14.09 -49.79 19.40
C GLY A 218 -13.22 -50.03 20.64
N THR A 219 -13.14 -49.09 21.58
CA THR A 219 -12.43 -49.26 22.85
C THR A 219 -13.37 -49.83 23.91
N SER A 220 -13.01 -50.95 24.55
CA SER A 220 -13.82 -51.54 25.65
C SER A 220 -13.79 -50.64 26.88
N VAL A 221 -14.95 -50.33 27.44
CA VAL A 221 -15.10 -49.41 28.59
C VAL A 221 -15.76 -50.05 29.81
N GLY A 222 -16.12 -51.34 29.73
CA GLY A 222 -16.67 -52.11 30.85
C GLY A 222 -18.13 -52.53 30.65
N GLN A 223 -18.85 -52.76 31.76
CA GLN A 223 -20.23 -53.27 31.75
C GLN A 223 -21.23 -52.23 32.27
N THR A 224 -22.43 -52.18 31.69
CA THR A 224 -23.51 -51.31 32.18
C THR A 224 -24.05 -51.75 33.55
N PRO A 225 -24.46 -50.82 34.42
CA PRO A 225 -24.50 -49.36 34.22
C PRO A 225 -23.11 -48.71 34.39
N ILE A 226 -22.74 -47.83 33.45
CA ILE A 226 -21.52 -47.02 33.53
C ILE A 226 -21.91 -45.58 33.83
N SER A 227 -21.41 -45.06 34.95
CA SER A 227 -21.56 -43.66 35.34
C SER A 227 -20.22 -42.94 35.16
N ASN A 228 -20.23 -41.73 34.59
CA ASN A 228 -19.07 -40.83 34.46
C ASN A 228 -17.93 -41.34 33.55
N LEU A 229 -18.26 -41.95 32.42
CA LEU A 229 -17.26 -42.28 31.41
C LEU A 229 -16.77 -41.01 30.72
N ALA A 230 -15.49 -40.66 30.88
CA ALA A 230 -14.90 -39.50 30.22
C ALA A 230 -14.63 -39.78 28.74
N VAL A 231 -15.36 -39.13 27.82
CA VAL A 231 -15.19 -39.26 26.36
C VAL A 231 -14.95 -37.88 25.77
N ALA A 232 -14.18 -37.77 24.69
CA ALA A 232 -14.07 -36.51 23.95
C ALA A 232 -15.47 -35.98 23.57
N ILE A 233 -15.64 -34.67 23.41
CA ILE A 233 -16.83 -34.15 22.77
C ILE A 233 -16.82 -34.51 21.28
N GLY A 234 -17.99 -34.81 20.72
CA GLY A 234 -18.12 -35.27 19.35
C GLY A 234 -19.21 -36.32 19.18
N THR A 235 -19.26 -36.92 17.99
CA THR A 235 -20.14 -38.05 17.71
C THR A 235 -19.37 -39.34 17.94
N HIS A 236 -19.93 -40.23 18.76
CA HIS A 236 -19.32 -41.49 19.13
C HIS A 236 -20.22 -42.67 18.76
N GLN A 237 -19.60 -43.78 18.35
CA GLN A 237 -20.29 -45.06 18.16
C GLN A 237 -20.15 -45.87 19.44
N VAL A 238 -21.29 -46.33 19.97
CA VAL A 238 -21.36 -47.13 21.18
C VAL A 238 -21.91 -48.50 20.83
N LEU A 239 -21.11 -49.53 21.04
CA LEU A 239 -21.51 -50.92 20.89
C LEU A 239 -21.85 -51.49 22.25
N PHE A 240 -23.08 -51.99 22.39
CA PHE A 240 -23.51 -52.81 23.51
C PHE A 240 -23.56 -54.26 23.06
N ARG A 241 -22.96 -55.18 23.82
CA ARG A 241 -23.04 -56.62 23.59
C ARG A 241 -23.58 -57.33 24.82
N HIS A 242 -24.68 -58.05 24.66
CA HIS A 242 -25.18 -58.99 25.66
C HIS A 242 -24.78 -60.42 25.24
N PRO A 243 -24.27 -61.28 26.15
CA PRO A 243 -23.75 -62.60 25.80
C PRO A 243 -24.72 -63.51 25.03
N GLN A 244 -26.02 -63.40 25.30
CA GLN A 244 -27.07 -64.24 24.71
C GLN A 244 -28.03 -63.48 23.78
N LEU A 245 -28.05 -62.14 23.83
CA LEU A 245 -29.06 -61.33 23.12
C LEU A 245 -28.45 -60.54 21.94
N GLY A 246 -27.17 -60.78 21.66
CA GLY A 246 -26.46 -60.18 20.54
C GLY A 246 -25.97 -58.76 20.82
N GLU A 247 -25.92 -57.96 19.75
CA GLU A 247 -25.33 -56.63 19.75
C GLU A 247 -26.36 -55.54 19.41
N ARG A 248 -26.14 -54.33 19.95
CA ARG A 248 -26.81 -53.09 19.59
C ARG A 248 -25.77 -52.01 19.39
N ARG A 249 -25.87 -51.26 18.29
CA ARG A 249 -25.00 -50.12 17.98
C ARG A 249 -25.81 -48.85 18.06
N GLU A 250 -25.36 -47.91 18.89
CA GLU A 250 -25.99 -46.62 19.09
C GLU A 250 -25.00 -45.51 18.75
N SER A 251 -25.48 -44.43 18.15
CA SER A 251 -24.69 -43.21 17.97
C SER A 251 -25.09 -42.18 19.01
N VAL A 252 -24.11 -41.60 19.70
CA VAL A 252 -24.35 -40.54 20.70
C VAL A 252 -23.52 -39.31 20.38
N VAL A 253 -24.15 -38.15 20.51
CA VAL A 253 -23.45 -36.85 20.50
C VAL A 253 -23.09 -36.51 21.94
N VAL A 254 -21.80 -36.45 22.22
CA VAL A 254 -21.25 -36.01 23.50
C VAL A 254 -20.96 -34.51 23.40
N ASN A 255 -21.76 -33.69 24.08
CA ASN A 255 -21.56 -32.25 24.16
C ASN A 255 -20.77 -31.86 25.43
N ALA A 256 -20.27 -30.62 25.45
CA ALA A 256 -19.40 -30.13 26.51
C ALA A 256 -20.10 -29.97 27.87
N LYS A 257 -21.39 -29.60 27.90
CA LYS A 257 -22.11 -29.28 29.16
C LYS A 257 -22.89 -30.45 29.75
N GLY A 258 -23.19 -31.48 28.96
CA GLY A 258 -24.05 -32.59 29.32
C GLY A 258 -25.52 -32.18 29.58
N PRO A 259 -26.34 -33.10 30.12
CA PRO A 259 -26.01 -34.49 30.43
C PRO A 259 -25.91 -35.36 29.17
N ASN A 260 -24.81 -36.10 29.01
CA ASN A 260 -24.66 -37.05 27.90
C ASN A 260 -25.06 -38.47 28.34
N ARG A 261 -26.00 -39.08 27.61
CA ARG A 261 -26.53 -40.41 27.93
C ARG A 261 -26.73 -41.24 26.67
N VAL A 262 -26.48 -42.53 26.80
CA VAL A 262 -26.77 -43.53 25.78
C VAL A 262 -27.35 -44.78 26.46
N ALA A 263 -28.28 -45.46 25.81
CA ALA A 263 -28.85 -46.68 26.34
C ALA A 263 -29.20 -47.68 25.24
N ALA A 264 -29.18 -48.96 25.59
CA ALA A 264 -29.65 -50.05 24.74
C ALA A 264 -30.70 -50.91 25.44
N ASP A 265 -31.71 -51.34 24.71
CA ASP A 265 -32.74 -52.28 25.17
C ASP A 265 -32.68 -53.55 24.32
N PHE A 266 -32.45 -54.69 24.99
CA PHE A 266 -32.36 -56.03 24.40
C PHE A 266 -33.63 -56.86 24.65
N SER A 267 -34.66 -56.27 25.27
CA SER A 267 -35.93 -56.96 25.55
C SER A 267 -36.90 -57.03 24.35
N LYS A 268 -36.52 -56.45 23.21
CA LYS A 268 -37.29 -56.43 21.96
C LYS A 268 -36.61 -57.24 20.86
#